data_AF-A0A1F9Z3H2-F1
#
_entry.id   AF-A0A1F9Z3H2-F1
#
_cell.length_a   1.000
_cell.length_b   1.000
_cell.length_c   1.000
_cell.angle_alpha   90.00
_cell.angle_beta   90.00
_cell.angle_gamma   90.00
#
_symmetry.space_group_name_H-M   'P 1'
#
loop_
_entity.id
_entity.type
_entity.pdbx_description
1 polymer ?
#
loop_
_entity_poly.entity_id
_entity_poly.type
_entity_poly.pdbx_seq_one_letter_code
_entity_poly.pdbx_strand_id
1 'polypeptide(L)'
;MKKILTFVLYLIVYTIFVTKYIYSYDNGVIHPFHLTGKSIELLQDLEGNKYSEVYDNFYNHVIPEGYTGEKDWTGVNTMNLNLIERKGTLGTIDADEPVIKTRNHFYNPITGLGGAGEIIGQSAISYGQTFWDTAINLYNTGDKSNAYWNLGNVLHLLQDMSAVPHVFSDAHVLEYEGYENWISANTLLLSGGTEIQQSTPLTYEQMLKDIAEITYERAKIQGQLQKSNTQPATGDLGIMFPADPNDPSISGISFMKYVDFSGIGEEYWYISGVGYYIPLDTTGTTGGPEHSEWWEIPESPGYFYIEKPATAIPWIYKNSRRGIEIFNNQNKYSLAQFWANTEELIPLTINYTAGLMKFFYDTVNAYKVTVYPPLQNVSNGESNTFKISVYNKTNKDSNFQIELAFESSPGWTVSNPSASSFDITAGTTKTVTFTVANSNAISDIDIKLKVTGLEQTKTSECIAKASEWHAQVNPDDTYSVSSPQYPGTWLYDSESEIGILSNGFGIGLGYLLGNKGIATCIVKDDLTILNEPGRSINDLKVLLIGSAGLMGLDSSATFKQKLAEYTAQGGSRNGDNGSNYLIKKI
;
A
#
# COMPACT_ATOMS: atom_id res chain seq x y z
N MET A 1 -45.28 -20.10 3.28
CA MET A 1 -45.17 -20.32 1.82
C MET A 1 -44.81 -19.05 1.04
N LYS A 2 -45.53 -17.91 1.12
CA LYS A 2 -45.16 -16.68 0.37
C LYS A 2 -43.76 -16.11 0.67
N LYS A 3 -43.32 -16.06 1.94
CA LYS A 3 -41.96 -15.57 2.28
C LYS A 3 -40.83 -16.48 1.78
N ILE A 4 -41.09 -17.77 1.64
CA ILE A 4 -40.11 -18.75 1.14
C ILE A 4 -40.02 -18.66 -0.39
N LEU A 5 -41.15 -18.44 -1.08
CA LEU A 5 -41.14 -18.26 -2.54
C LEU A 5 -40.51 -16.93 -2.99
N THR A 6 -40.71 -15.84 -2.23
CA THR A 6 -40.06 -14.54 -2.52
C THR A 6 -38.56 -14.57 -2.24
N PHE A 7 -38.12 -15.26 -1.18
CA PHE A 7 -36.69 -15.43 -0.89
C PHE A 7 -36.01 -16.33 -1.93
N VAL A 8 -36.69 -17.38 -2.40
CA VAL A 8 -36.17 -18.28 -3.45
C VAL A 8 -36.13 -17.57 -4.82
N LEU A 9 -37.10 -16.71 -5.17
CA LEU A 9 -37.02 -15.91 -6.40
C LEU A 9 -35.93 -14.83 -6.35
N TYR A 10 -35.70 -14.20 -5.19
CA TYR A 10 -34.60 -13.25 -5.02
C TYR A 10 -33.25 -13.95 -5.12
N LEU A 11 -33.12 -15.14 -4.54
CA LEU A 11 -31.91 -15.94 -4.66
C LEU A 11 -31.65 -16.37 -6.11
N ILE A 12 -32.69 -16.78 -6.86
CA ILE A 12 -32.59 -17.24 -8.26
C ILE A 12 -32.32 -16.09 -9.24
N VAL A 13 -32.92 -14.91 -9.05
CA VAL A 13 -32.64 -13.73 -9.88
C VAL A 13 -31.24 -13.17 -9.58
N TYR A 14 -30.80 -13.22 -8.32
CA TYR A 14 -29.44 -12.84 -7.92
C TYR A 14 -28.37 -13.85 -8.41
N THR A 15 -28.70 -15.16 -8.47
CA THR A 15 -27.79 -16.20 -9.02
C THR A 15 -27.79 -16.32 -10.55
N ILE A 16 -28.76 -15.75 -11.28
CA ILE A 16 -28.81 -15.85 -12.75
C ILE A 16 -28.30 -14.58 -13.47
N PHE A 17 -28.34 -13.39 -12.86
CA PHE A 17 -28.03 -12.14 -13.59
C PHE A 17 -26.82 -11.32 -13.11
N VAL A 18 -26.35 -11.47 -11.86
CA VAL A 18 -25.24 -10.63 -11.34
C VAL A 18 -23.86 -11.28 -11.48
N THR A 19 -23.77 -12.48 -12.06
CA THR A 19 -22.51 -13.21 -12.25
C THR A 19 -22.11 -13.36 -13.72
N LYS A 20 -22.47 -12.39 -14.58
CA LYS A 20 -21.79 -12.25 -15.86
C LYS A 20 -20.58 -11.32 -15.68
N TYR A 21 -19.47 -12.03 -15.57
CA TYR A 21 -18.04 -11.76 -15.62
C TYR A 21 -17.57 -10.36 -16.03
N ILE A 22 -16.87 -9.63 -15.15
CA ILE A 22 -15.99 -8.52 -15.53
C ILE A 22 -14.63 -9.16 -15.88
N TYR A 23 -14.23 -9.18 -17.15
CA TYR A 23 -13.01 -9.86 -17.58
C TYR A 23 -11.84 -8.89 -17.60
N SER A 24 -10.82 -9.15 -16.78
CA SER A 24 -9.48 -8.56 -16.86
C SER A 24 -8.45 -9.64 -17.19
N TYR A 25 -7.58 -9.40 -18.18
CA TYR A 25 -6.53 -10.28 -18.75
C TYR A 25 -6.88 -11.78 -18.95
N ASP A 26 -6.01 -12.52 -19.64
CA ASP A 26 -5.95 -13.96 -19.38
C ASP A 26 -5.26 -14.16 -18.02
N ASN A 27 -6.09 -14.24 -16.97
CA ASN A 27 -5.66 -14.40 -15.59
C ASN A 27 -4.76 -15.62 -15.36
N GLY A 28 -4.86 -16.63 -16.22
CA GLY A 28 -4.08 -17.86 -16.14
C GLY A 28 -2.68 -17.74 -16.72
N VAL A 29 -2.39 -16.72 -17.54
CA VAL A 29 -1.11 -16.63 -18.27
C VAL A 29 -0.39 -15.29 -18.19
N ILE A 30 -1.08 -14.17 -18.38
CA ILE A 30 -0.37 -12.89 -18.58
C ILE A 30 0.28 -12.40 -17.30
N HIS A 31 -0.48 -12.27 -16.21
CA HIS A 31 0.07 -11.92 -14.90
C HIS A 31 1.14 -12.91 -14.41
N PRO A 32 0.87 -14.22 -14.34
CA PRO A 32 1.82 -15.17 -13.78
C PRO A 32 3.06 -15.38 -14.66
N PHE A 33 2.93 -15.61 -15.95
CA PHE A 33 4.07 -16.13 -16.74
C PHE A 33 4.73 -15.08 -17.64
N HIS A 34 4.00 -14.03 -18.04
CA HIS A 34 4.56 -13.01 -18.90
C HIS A 34 5.05 -11.80 -18.11
N LEU A 35 4.21 -11.24 -17.24
CA LEU A 35 4.60 -10.08 -16.45
C LEU A 35 5.50 -10.51 -15.29
N THR A 36 5.02 -11.40 -14.42
CA THR A 36 5.78 -11.87 -13.26
C THR A 36 6.99 -12.71 -13.68
N GLY A 37 6.84 -13.57 -14.69
CA GLY A 37 7.95 -14.38 -15.22
C GLY A 37 9.11 -13.54 -15.76
N LYS A 38 8.85 -12.62 -16.71
CA LYS A 38 9.88 -11.71 -17.23
C LYS A 38 10.46 -10.81 -16.14
N SER A 39 9.65 -10.45 -15.14
CA SER A 39 10.13 -9.68 -13.99
C SER A 39 11.12 -10.47 -13.13
N ILE A 40 10.91 -11.78 -12.98
CA ILE A 40 11.79 -12.67 -12.22
C ILE A 40 13.06 -13.01 -13.00
N GLU A 41 12.96 -13.16 -14.32
CA GLU A 41 14.13 -13.24 -15.20
C GLU A 41 14.95 -11.95 -15.10
N LEU A 42 14.31 -10.79 -15.23
CA LEU A 42 14.96 -9.49 -15.06
C LEU A 42 15.58 -9.34 -13.67
N LEU A 43 14.90 -9.77 -12.60
CA LEU A 43 15.46 -9.79 -11.24
C LEU A 43 16.70 -10.69 -11.14
N GLN A 44 16.70 -11.88 -11.73
CA GLN A 44 17.88 -12.77 -11.71
C GLN A 44 19.03 -12.21 -12.56
N ASP A 45 18.72 -11.68 -13.74
CA ASP A 45 19.72 -11.10 -14.63
C ASP A 45 20.42 -9.91 -13.96
N LEU A 46 19.65 -9.12 -13.18
CA LEU A 46 20.17 -7.95 -12.48
C LEU A 46 20.77 -8.25 -11.08
N GLU A 47 20.23 -9.21 -10.30
CA GLU A 47 20.60 -9.47 -8.88
C GLU A 47 21.16 -10.88 -8.60
N GLY A 48 21.26 -11.75 -9.61
CA GLY A 48 21.80 -13.11 -9.49
C GLY A 48 21.05 -14.00 -8.47
N ASN A 49 21.80 -14.81 -7.72
CA ASN A 49 21.24 -15.77 -6.76
C ASN A 49 20.84 -15.17 -5.40
N LYS A 50 21.00 -13.85 -5.21
CA LYS A 50 20.71 -13.15 -3.94
C LYS A 50 19.29 -13.42 -3.43
N TYR A 51 18.41 -13.72 -4.37
CA TYR A 51 16.99 -13.86 -4.19
C TYR A 51 16.49 -15.24 -4.59
N SER A 52 17.39 -16.24 -4.50
CA SER A 52 17.04 -17.63 -4.78
C SER A 52 15.86 -18.11 -3.93
N GLU A 53 15.63 -17.52 -2.75
CA GLU A 53 14.46 -17.87 -1.95
C GLU A 53 13.13 -17.62 -2.69
N VAL A 54 12.99 -16.54 -3.45
CA VAL A 54 11.76 -16.29 -4.22
C VAL A 54 11.77 -17.08 -5.52
N TYR A 55 12.93 -17.26 -6.15
CA TYR A 55 13.06 -18.21 -7.25
C TYR A 55 12.53 -19.60 -6.85
N ASP A 56 12.98 -20.07 -5.68
CA ASP A 56 12.68 -21.39 -5.16
C ASP A 56 11.27 -21.48 -4.54
N ASN A 57 10.72 -20.41 -3.97
CA ASN A 57 9.49 -20.47 -3.16
C ASN A 57 8.30 -19.65 -3.68
N PHE A 58 8.54 -18.63 -4.52
CA PHE A 58 7.49 -17.74 -5.01
C PHE A 58 7.00 -18.13 -6.42
N TYR A 59 7.86 -18.62 -7.33
CA TYR A 59 7.54 -18.68 -8.76
C TYR A 59 7.61 -20.06 -9.45
N ASN A 60 6.61 -20.35 -10.30
CA ASN A 60 6.57 -21.51 -11.19
C ASN A 60 7.21 -21.20 -12.56
N HIS A 61 8.29 -21.90 -12.91
CA HIS A 61 9.00 -21.70 -14.19
C HIS A 61 8.39 -22.42 -15.40
N VAL A 62 7.43 -23.32 -15.17
CA VAL A 62 6.80 -24.11 -16.24
C VAL A 62 5.32 -23.79 -16.26
N ILE A 63 4.85 -23.40 -17.44
CA ILE A 63 3.42 -23.26 -17.74
C ILE A 63 2.84 -24.69 -17.86
N PRO A 64 1.78 -25.04 -17.10
CA PRO A 64 1.11 -26.33 -17.19
C PRO A 64 0.67 -26.76 -18.61
N GLU A 65 0.86 -28.04 -18.93
CA GLU A 65 0.31 -28.66 -20.14
C GLU A 65 -1.22 -28.59 -20.14
N GLY A 66 -1.80 -28.35 -21.33
CA GLY A 66 -3.25 -28.18 -21.51
C GLY A 66 -3.70 -26.72 -21.61
N TYR A 67 -2.81 -25.75 -21.41
CA TYR A 67 -3.07 -24.39 -21.87
C TYR A 67 -3.02 -24.35 -23.41
N THR A 68 -4.17 -24.48 -24.05
CA THR A 68 -4.31 -24.39 -25.51
C THR A 68 -4.41 -22.94 -25.99
N GLY A 69 -4.55 -21.97 -25.08
CA GLY A 69 -4.97 -20.60 -25.41
C GLY A 69 -6.40 -20.52 -25.98
N GLU A 70 -7.11 -21.65 -26.10
CA GLU A 70 -8.49 -21.71 -26.55
C GLU A 70 -9.41 -21.71 -25.31
N LYS A 71 -10.14 -20.61 -25.13
CA LYS A 71 -11.27 -20.53 -24.19
C LYS A 71 -12.32 -21.57 -24.61
N ASP A 72 -12.81 -22.37 -23.67
CA ASP A 72 -13.95 -23.23 -23.98
C ASP A 72 -15.23 -22.41 -24.19
N TRP A 73 -16.35 -23.06 -24.58
CA TRP A 73 -17.63 -22.39 -24.80
C TRP A 73 -18.22 -21.68 -23.55
N THR A 74 -17.60 -21.83 -22.38
CA THR A 74 -17.93 -21.14 -21.12
C THR A 74 -16.99 -19.98 -20.80
N GLY A 75 -15.96 -19.73 -21.63
CA GLY A 75 -14.97 -18.66 -21.44
C GLY A 75 -13.84 -19.04 -20.48
N VAL A 76 -13.77 -20.29 -20.01
CA VAL A 76 -12.82 -20.72 -18.97
C VAL A 76 -11.60 -21.36 -19.62
N ASN A 77 -10.41 -20.91 -19.20
CA ASN A 77 -9.17 -21.57 -19.54
C ASN A 77 -9.11 -22.94 -18.85
N THR A 78 -8.86 -23.99 -19.63
CA THR A 78 -8.69 -25.37 -19.11
C THR A 78 -7.29 -25.59 -18.52
N MET A 79 -6.72 -24.56 -17.90
CA MET A 79 -5.48 -24.73 -17.15
C MET A 79 -5.79 -25.64 -15.96
N ASN A 80 -5.14 -26.80 -15.91
CA ASN A 80 -5.19 -27.64 -14.73
C ASN A 80 -4.38 -26.96 -13.62
N LEU A 81 -5.00 -26.05 -12.87
CA LEU A 81 -4.37 -25.28 -11.77
C LEU A 81 -3.75 -26.18 -10.69
N ASN A 82 -4.14 -27.46 -10.64
CA ASN A 82 -3.52 -28.46 -9.78
C ASN A 82 -2.03 -28.71 -10.12
N LEU A 83 -1.51 -28.17 -11.23
CA LEU A 83 -0.11 -28.25 -11.66
C LEU A 83 0.72 -27.00 -11.26
N ILE A 84 0.13 -25.99 -10.61
CA ILE A 84 0.85 -24.82 -10.08
C ILE A 84 1.29 -25.08 -8.64
N GLU A 85 2.61 -25.04 -8.39
CA GLU A 85 3.19 -25.47 -7.12
C GLU A 85 3.60 -24.31 -6.21
N ARG A 86 3.98 -23.15 -6.77
CA ARG A 86 4.39 -21.97 -6.02
C ARG A 86 3.23 -21.02 -5.81
N LYS A 87 3.08 -20.61 -4.55
CA LYS A 87 1.94 -19.79 -4.09
C LYS A 87 2.00 -18.35 -4.54
N GLY A 88 3.19 -17.82 -4.82
CA GLY A 88 3.32 -16.51 -5.46
C GLY A 88 2.65 -16.50 -6.82
N THR A 89 2.99 -17.45 -7.69
CA THR A 89 2.33 -17.63 -8.99
C THR A 89 0.83 -17.85 -8.86
N LEU A 90 0.36 -18.74 -7.98
CA LEU A 90 -1.08 -18.95 -7.80
C LEU A 90 -1.80 -17.68 -7.30
N GLY A 91 -1.17 -16.90 -6.41
CA GLY A 91 -1.74 -15.64 -5.92
C GLY A 91 -1.92 -14.59 -7.03
N THR A 92 -1.06 -14.61 -8.05
CA THR A 92 -1.25 -13.75 -9.23
C THR A 92 -2.43 -14.19 -10.13
N ILE A 93 -2.84 -15.46 -10.06
CA ILE A 93 -3.97 -16.03 -10.82
C ILE A 93 -5.28 -15.84 -10.06
N ASP A 94 -5.29 -16.16 -8.77
CA ASP A 94 -6.49 -16.13 -7.90
C ASP A 94 -7.02 -14.72 -7.63
N ALA A 95 -6.24 -13.68 -7.92
CA ALA A 95 -6.64 -12.30 -7.71
C ALA A 95 -7.94 -11.96 -8.45
N ASP A 96 -8.13 -12.53 -9.65
CA ASP A 96 -9.35 -12.38 -10.44
C ASP A 96 -10.48 -13.34 -10.03
N GLU A 97 -10.26 -14.31 -9.13
CA GLU A 97 -11.20 -15.40 -8.85
C GLU A 97 -11.78 -15.38 -7.43
N PRO A 98 -13.11 -15.47 -7.24
CA PRO A 98 -14.14 -15.40 -8.28
C PRO A 98 -14.22 -14.01 -8.89
N VAL A 99 -14.64 -13.95 -10.15
CA VAL A 99 -14.73 -12.74 -10.99
C VAL A 99 -15.34 -11.50 -10.33
N ILE A 100 -16.20 -11.68 -9.32
CA ILE A 100 -16.78 -10.57 -8.57
C ILE A 100 -15.72 -9.70 -7.86
N LYS A 101 -14.50 -10.21 -7.64
CA LYS A 101 -13.39 -9.48 -7.00
C LYS A 101 -12.79 -8.37 -7.87
N THR A 102 -12.83 -8.54 -9.20
CA THR A 102 -12.18 -7.63 -10.17
C THR A 102 -12.72 -6.20 -10.09
N ARG A 103 -13.92 -5.99 -9.55
CA ARG A 103 -14.43 -4.65 -9.23
C ARG A 103 -13.52 -3.79 -8.33
N ASN A 104 -12.58 -4.41 -7.61
CA ASN A 104 -11.62 -3.72 -6.75
C ASN A 104 -10.23 -3.53 -7.41
N HIS A 105 -10.06 -3.89 -8.68
CA HIS A 105 -8.78 -3.84 -9.39
C HIS A 105 -8.54 -2.48 -10.06
N PHE A 106 -9.48 -1.55 -9.86
CA PHE A 106 -9.48 -0.25 -10.49
C PHE A 106 -9.00 0.81 -9.51
N TYR A 107 -8.27 1.79 -10.05
CA TYR A 107 -7.89 2.98 -9.33
C TYR A 107 -7.68 4.12 -10.31
N ASN A 108 -8.54 5.13 -10.24
CA ASN A 108 -8.38 6.36 -10.98
C ASN A 108 -7.48 7.31 -10.20
N PRO A 109 -6.28 7.66 -10.72
CA PRO A 109 -5.33 8.48 -9.99
C PRO A 109 -5.76 9.94 -9.80
N ILE A 110 -6.72 10.43 -10.61
CA ILE A 110 -7.20 11.82 -10.52
C ILE A 110 -8.29 11.96 -9.45
N THR A 111 -9.21 11.01 -9.38
CA THR A 111 -10.33 11.04 -8.41
C THR A 111 -9.99 10.34 -7.10
N GLY A 112 -9.00 9.45 -7.12
CA GLY A 112 -8.68 8.55 -6.01
C GLY A 112 -9.66 7.38 -5.85
N LEU A 113 -10.65 7.26 -6.74
CA LEU A 113 -11.73 6.29 -6.65
C LEU A 113 -11.34 4.95 -7.28
N GLY A 114 -11.96 3.88 -6.78
CA GLY A 114 -11.98 2.57 -7.44
C GLY A 114 -13.34 2.26 -8.03
N GLY A 115 -13.55 0.99 -8.35
CA GLY A 115 -14.78 0.52 -8.96
C GLY A 115 -14.65 0.31 -10.47
N ALA A 116 -15.37 -0.71 -10.93
CA ALA A 116 -15.45 -1.14 -12.31
C ALA A 116 -16.62 -0.38 -12.98
N GLY A 117 -16.35 0.82 -13.50
CA GLY A 117 -17.40 1.73 -13.97
C GLY A 117 -18.40 2.06 -12.86
N GLU A 118 -19.69 1.81 -13.09
CA GLU A 118 -20.75 2.02 -12.11
C GLU A 118 -20.76 1.00 -10.95
N ILE A 119 -19.96 -0.07 -11.05
CA ILE A 119 -19.93 -1.14 -10.06
C ILE A 119 -19.08 -0.70 -8.87
N ILE A 120 -19.77 -0.43 -7.76
CA ILE A 120 -19.15 0.00 -6.50
C ILE A 120 -18.12 -1.04 -6.01
N GLY A 121 -16.87 -0.59 -5.92
CA GLY A 121 -15.74 -1.35 -5.39
C GLY A 121 -14.85 -0.46 -4.52
N GLN A 122 -13.89 -1.09 -3.83
CA GLN A 122 -12.77 -0.36 -3.23
C GLN A 122 -11.79 0.04 -4.34
N SER A 123 -10.95 1.04 -4.08
CA SER A 123 -9.77 1.26 -4.93
C SER A 123 -8.80 0.09 -4.79
N ALA A 124 -8.03 -0.20 -5.84
CA ALA A 124 -6.94 -1.17 -5.79
C ALA A 124 -5.95 -0.86 -4.65
N ILE A 125 -5.77 0.43 -4.33
CA ILE A 125 -4.99 0.90 -3.19
C ILE A 125 -5.60 0.46 -1.84
N SER A 126 -6.87 0.77 -1.58
CA SER A 126 -7.46 0.37 -0.30
C SER A 126 -7.61 -1.15 -0.19
N TYR A 127 -7.94 -1.79 -1.31
CA TYR A 127 -8.14 -3.23 -1.38
C TYR A 127 -6.85 -4.01 -1.09
N GLY A 128 -5.74 -3.68 -1.76
CA GLY A 128 -4.50 -4.43 -1.57
C GLY A 128 -3.57 -3.94 -0.48
N GLN A 129 -3.83 -2.80 0.19
CA GLN A 129 -3.12 -2.43 1.43
C GLN A 129 -3.32 -3.54 2.48
N THR A 130 -4.51 -4.12 2.50
CA THR A 130 -4.84 -5.29 3.33
C THR A 130 -3.93 -6.48 3.00
N PHE A 131 -3.71 -6.78 1.71
CA PHE A 131 -2.83 -7.88 1.29
C PHE A 131 -1.35 -7.58 1.61
N TRP A 132 -0.92 -6.33 1.46
CA TRP A 132 0.43 -5.87 1.75
C TRP A 132 0.83 -6.02 3.22
N ASP A 133 0.05 -5.46 4.14
CA ASP A 133 0.34 -5.51 5.58
C ASP A 133 0.25 -6.94 6.11
N THR A 134 -0.75 -7.68 5.62
CA THR A 134 -0.92 -9.11 5.89
C THR A 134 0.35 -9.86 5.54
N ALA A 135 0.92 -9.58 4.38
CA ALA A 135 2.08 -10.30 3.94
C ALA A 135 3.35 -9.91 4.77
N ILE A 136 3.57 -8.64 5.15
CA ILE A 136 4.74 -8.21 5.97
C ILE A 136 4.75 -8.86 7.34
N ASN A 137 3.58 -8.97 7.96
CA ASN A 137 3.42 -9.64 9.24
C ASN A 137 3.70 -11.15 9.10
N LEU A 138 3.12 -11.78 8.08
CA LEU A 138 3.33 -13.19 7.78
C LEU A 138 4.82 -13.50 7.55
N TYR A 139 5.57 -12.62 6.88
CA TYR A 139 7.01 -12.81 6.67
C TYR A 139 7.84 -12.66 7.97
N ASN A 140 7.59 -11.61 8.75
CA ASN A 140 8.25 -11.35 10.04
C ASN A 140 8.08 -12.42 11.11
N THR A 141 7.09 -13.25 10.93
CA THR A 141 6.74 -14.32 11.86
C THR A 141 7.05 -15.70 11.27
N GLY A 142 7.50 -15.76 10.01
CA GLY A 142 7.99 -16.95 9.33
C GLY A 142 7.03 -17.65 8.35
N ASP A 143 5.76 -17.20 8.15
CA ASP A 143 4.82 -17.75 7.14
C ASP A 143 5.10 -17.22 5.74
N LYS A 144 6.14 -17.80 5.15
CA LYS A 144 6.65 -17.40 3.84
C LYS A 144 5.67 -17.74 2.70
N SER A 145 4.98 -18.89 2.73
CA SER A 145 4.13 -19.31 1.60
C SER A 145 2.87 -18.46 1.42
N ASN A 146 2.17 -18.10 2.51
CA ASN A 146 1.03 -17.19 2.40
C ASN A 146 1.47 -15.73 2.30
N ALA A 147 2.61 -15.36 2.89
CA ALA A 147 3.23 -14.08 2.58
C ALA A 147 3.47 -13.95 1.06
N TYR A 148 3.90 -15.04 0.42
CA TYR A 148 4.08 -15.11 -1.03
C TYR A 148 2.76 -15.15 -1.83
N TRP A 149 1.68 -15.84 -1.38
CA TRP A 149 0.36 -15.75 -2.06
C TRP A 149 -0.25 -14.35 -1.99
N ASN A 150 -0.17 -13.70 -0.82
CA ASN A 150 -0.63 -12.32 -0.65
C ASN A 150 0.25 -11.34 -1.43
N LEU A 151 1.57 -11.58 -1.50
CA LEU A 151 2.45 -10.87 -2.41
C LEU A 151 1.98 -11.04 -3.86
N GLY A 152 1.60 -12.26 -4.27
CA GLY A 152 1.05 -12.51 -5.60
C GLY A 152 -0.18 -11.64 -5.92
N ASN A 153 -1.12 -11.53 -4.99
CA ASN A 153 -2.29 -10.63 -5.14
C ASN A 153 -1.89 -9.16 -5.20
N VAL A 154 -0.92 -8.74 -4.37
CA VAL A 154 -0.35 -7.38 -4.41
C VAL A 154 0.29 -7.08 -5.77
N LEU A 155 1.05 -8.02 -6.33
CA LEU A 155 1.69 -7.85 -7.63
C LEU A 155 0.67 -7.84 -8.77
N HIS A 156 -0.38 -8.64 -8.68
CA HIS A 156 -1.48 -8.59 -9.64
C HIS A 156 -2.08 -7.19 -9.69
N LEU A 157 -2.49 -6.64 -8.54
CA LEU A 157 -3.06 -5.29 -8.47
C LEU A 157 -2.09 -4.20 -8.91
N LEU A 158 -0.78 -4.38 -8.66
CA LEU A 158 0.24 -3.49 -9.20
C LEU A 158 0.26 -3.55 -10.73
N GLN A 159 0.23 -4.75 -11.30
CA GLN A 159 0.25 -4.95 -12.76
C GLN A 159 -0.99 -4.36 -13.42
N ASP A 160 -2.15 -4.47 -12.78
CA ASP A 160 -3.40 -3.85 -13.24
C ASP A 160 -3.28 -2.34 -13.40
N MET A 161 -2.47 -1.65 -12.59
CA MET A 161 -2.27 -0.21 -12.74
C MET A 161 -1.50 0.18 -14.03
N SER A 162 -0.96 -0.80 -14.77
CA SER A 162 -0.44 -0.61 -16.13
C SER A 162 -1.43 -0.97 -17.24
N ALA A 163 -2.55 -1.58 -16.87
CA ALA A 163 -3.65 -1.86 -17.76
C ALA A 163 -4.49 -0.60 -17.88
N VAL A 164 -4.53 -0.03 -19.07
CA VAL A 164 -5.21 1.25 -19.29
C VAL A 164 -6.66 1.24 -18.77
N PRO A 165 -7.50 0.20 -19.02
CA PRO A 165 -8.88 0.23 -18.52
C PRO A 165 -8.99 0.39 -17.00
N HIS A 166 -8.04 -0.18 -16.25
CA HIS A 166 -8.04 -0.17 -14.78
C HIS A 166 -7.84 1.22 -14.17
N VAL A 167 -7.16 2.12 -14.88
CA VAL A 167 -6.91 3.50 -14.42
C VAL A 167 -7.93 4.52 -14.91
N PHE A 168 -8.77 4.13 -15.88
CA PHE A 168 -9.90 4.92 -16.39
C PHE A 168 -11.25 4.45 -15.86
N SER A 169 -11.28 3.48 -14.93
CA SER A 169 -12.52 2.87 -14.41
C SER A 169 -13.37 2.24 -15.52
N ASP A 170 -12.72 1.76 -16.57
CA ASP A 170 -13.36 1.22 -17.76
C ASP A 170 -13.54 -0.31 -17.62
N ALA A 171 -14.75 -0.75 -17.31
CA ALA A 171 -15.04 -2.14 -16.99
C ALA A 171 -15.87 -2.84 -18.06
N HIS A 172 -15.36 -3.98 -18.54
CA HIS A 172 -16.00 -4.76 -19.58
C HIS A 172 -16.41 -6.16 -19.12
N VAL A 173 -17.63 -6.53 -19.50
CA VAL A 173 -18.30 -7.76 -19.03
C VAL A 173 -18.33 -8.90 -20.08
N LEU A 174 -17.84 -8.66 -21.29
CA LEU A 174 -17.89 -9.60 -22.42
C LEU A 174 -16.55 -9.61 -23.20
N GLU A 175 -16.38 -10.55 -24.13
CA GLU A 175 -15.23 -10.56 -25.05
C GLU A 175 -15.12 -9.22 -25.76
N TYR A 176 -13.96 -8.60 -25.63
CA TYR A 176 -13.80 -7.17 -25.82
C TYR A 176 -12.55 -6.86 -26.64
N GLU A 177 -12.60 -5.93 -27.59
CA GLU A 177 -11.43 -5.52 -28.39
C GLU A 177 -10.49 -4.56 -27.60
N GLY A 178 -10.33 -4.85 -26.32
CA GLY A 178 -9.61 -4.04 -25.35
C GLY A 178 -8.11 -4.27 -25.34
N TYR A 179 -7.42 -3.44 -24.57
CA TYR A 179 -5.98 -3.49 -24.37
C TYR A 179 -5.50 -4.89 -23.95
N GLU A 180 -6.15 -5.47 -22.95
CA GLU A 180 -5.71 -6.72 -22.32
C GLU A 180 -5.88 -7.94 -23.24
N ASN A 181 -6.95 -7.97 -24.04
CA ASN A 181 -7.14 -9.01 -25.06
C ASN A 181 -6.12 -8.86 -26.20
N TRP A 182 -5.70 -7.64 -26.53
CA TRP A 182 -4.59 -7.46 -27.47
C TRP A 182 -3.27 -7.99 -26.90
N ILE A 183 -2.98 -7.69 -25.63
CA ILE A 183 -1.76 -8.18 -24.94
C ILE A 183 -1.73 -9.71 -24.93
N SER A 184 -2.84 -10.36 -24.57
CA SER A 184 -2.92 -11.82 -24.50
C SER A 184 -2.66 -12.50 -25.85
N ALA A 185 -3.18 -11.91 -26.93
CA ALA A 185 -2.97 -12.42 -28.28
C ALA A 185 -1.57 -12.11 -28.86
N ASN A 186 -0.81 -11.16 -28.30
CA ASN A 186 0.41 -10.61 -28.91
C ASN A 186 1.65 -10.71 -28.02
N THR A 187 1.70 -11.70 -27.14
CA THR A 187 2.78 -11.88 -26.16
C THR A 187 4.20 -11.89 -26.73
N LEU A 188 4.38 -12.39 -27.96
CA LEU A 188 5.67 -12.42 -28.67
C LEU A 188 6.16 -11.03 -29.12
N LEU A 189 5.27 -10.04 -29.17
CA LEU A 189 5.57 -8.66 -29.57
C LEU A 189 5.85 -7.74 -28.39
N LEU A 190 5.76 -8.25 -27.16
CA LEU A 190 5.90 -7.45 -25.95
C LEU A 190 7.38 -7.25 -25.60
N SER A 191 7.77 -6.00 -25.50
CA SER A 191 9.10 -5.60 -25.01
C SER A 191 9.28 -6.05 -23.56
N GLY A 192 10.52 -6.41 -23.21
CA GLY A 192 10.89 -6.70 -21.82
C GLY A 192 11.10 -5.43 -21.02
N GLY A 193 11.16 -5.58 -19.70
CA GLY A 193 11.73 -4.57 -18.82
C GLY A 193 13.25 -4.52 -18.99
N THR A 194 13.85 -3.42 -18.55
CA THR A 194 15.30 -3.18 -18.64
C THR A 194 15.92 -2.82 -17.30
N GLU A 195 15.09 -2.55 -16.29
CA GLU A 195 15.54 -2.08 -14.98
C GLU A 195 14.56 -2.47 -13.88
N ILE A 196 15.02 -2.44 -12.62
CA ILE A 196 14.16 -2.55 -11.44
C ILE A 196 13.68 -1.15 -11.05
N GLN A 197 12.36 -0.93 -11.00
CA GLN A 197 11.76 0.34 -10.62
C GLN A 197 10.99 0.22 -9.28
N GLN A 198 11.06 1.27 -8.44
CA GLN A 198 10.48 1.30 -7.09
C GLN A 198 9.91 2.69 -6.77
N SER A 199 8.92 2.74 -5.89
CA SER A 199 8.32 4.00 -5.43
C SER A 199 8.95 4.54 -4.16
N THR A 200 8.77 5.84 -3.94
CA THR A 200 9.26 6.54 -2.75
C THR A 200 8.13 7.41 -2.16
N PRO A 201 7.61 7.12 -0.94
CA PRO A 201 8.05 6.07 0.00
C PRO A 201 7.72 4.64 -0.46
N LEU A 202 8.44 3.64 0.07
CA LEU A 202 8.17 2.22 -0.19
C LEU A 202 6.94 1.76 0.60
N THR A 203 5.77 2.23 0.17
CA THR A 203 4.47 1.82 0.69
C THR A 203 3.66 1.24 -0.46
N TYR A 204 2.78 0.29 -0.11
CA TYR A 204 1.85 -0.28 -1.08
C TYR A 204 1.06 0.80 -1.81
N GLU A 205 0.52 1.77 -1.06
CA GLU A 205 -0.21 2.89 -1.63
C GLU A 205 0.60 3.67 -2.68
N GLN A 206 1.83 4.07 -2.36
CA GLN A 206 2.62 4.88 -3.29
C GLN A 206 2.97 4.11 -4.55
N MET A 207 3.27 2.81 -4.41
CA MET A 207 3.61 1.97 -5.55
C MET A 207 2.49 1.90 -6.57
N LEU A 208 1.26 1.67 -6.14
CA LEU A 208 0.12 1.65 -7.05
C LEU A 208 -0.18 3.04 -7.63
N LYS A 209 -0.03 4.11 -6.85
CA LYS A 209 -0.24 5.49 -7.34
C LYS A 209 0.67 5.84 -8.50
N ASP A 210 1.97 5.59 -8.35
CA ASP A 210 2.95 6.00 -9.36
C ASP A 210 2.68 5.32 -10.71
N ILE A 211 2.49 4.01 -10.72
CA ILE A 211 2.23 3.29 -11.97
C ILE A 211 0.87 3.69 -12.55
N ALA A 212 -0.16 3.90 -11.74
CA ALA A 212 -1.46 4.33 -12.22
C ALA A 212 -1.42 5.71 -12.86
N GLU A 213 -0.75 6.68 -12.21
CA GLU A 213 -0.56 8.04 -12.72
C GLU A 213 0.20 8.03 -14.05
N ILE A 214 1.29 7.27 -14.14
CA ILE A 214 2.07 7.16 -15.37
C ILE A 214 1.23 6.55 -16.49
N THR A 215 0.50 5.47 -16.22
CA THR A 215 -0.37 4.81 -17.20
C THR A 215 -1.46 5.75 -17.69
N TYR A 216 -2.13 6.44 -16.76
CA TYR A 216 -3.18 7.41 -17.08
C TYR A 216 -2.66 8.54 -17.97
N GLU A 217 -1.50 9.10 -17.63
CA GLU A 217 -0.86 10.17 -18.42
C GLU A 217 -0.34 9.71 -19.78
N ARG A 218 0.05 8.43 -19.92
CA ARG A 218 0.54 7.89 -21.20
C ARG A 218 -0.59 7.52 -22.15
N ALA A 219 -1.74 7.08 -21.62
CA ALA A 219 -2.84 6.59 -22.44
C ALA A 219 -3.81 7.68 -22.92
N LYS A 220 -3.98 8.79 -22.20
CA LYS A 220 -4.92 9.84 -22.61
C LYS A 220 -4.45 10.58 -23.88
N ILE A 221 -5.35 10.87 -24.80
CA ILE A 221 -5.04 11.48 -26.11
C ILE A 221 -5.51 12.94 -26.12
N GLN A 222 -4.63 13.90 -26.41
CA GLN A 222 -5.00 15.30 -26.46
C GLN A 222 -5.82 15.61 -27.71
N GLY A 223 -6.92 16.35 -27.60
CA GLY A 223 -7.65 16.82 -28.76
C GLY A 223 -8.82 17.74 -28.46
N GLN A 224 -9.52 18.15 -29.51
CA GLN A 224 -10.84 18.78 -29.39
C GLN A 224 -11.71 18.31 -30.55
N LEU A 225 -12.95 17.97 -30.24
CA LEU A 225 -13.95 17.58 -31.23
C LEU A 225 -14.59 18.81 -31.88
N GLN A 226 -14.93 18.67 -33.15
CA GLN A 226 -15.58 19.69 -33.95
C GLN A 226 -16.75 19.09 -34.71
N LYS A 227 -17.85 19.85 -34.81
CA LYS A 227 -19.02 19.51 -35.63
C LYS A 227 -18.73 19.79 -37.10
N SER A 228 -17.78 19.05 -37.67
CA SER A 228 -17.25 19.25 -39.02
C SER A 228 -17.00 17.93 -39.70
N ASN A 229 -17.50 17.79 -40.93
CA ASN A 229 -17.32 16.58 -41.73
C ASN A 229 -15.92 16.49 -42.36
N THR A 230 -15.16 17.60 -42.40
CA THR A 230 -13.82 17.66 -43.01
C THR A 230 -12.71 17.78 -41.98
N GLN A 231 -13.02 18.25 -40.77
CA GLN A 231 -12.09 18.33 -39.65
C GLN A 231 -12.82 18.02 -38.33
N PRO A 232 -13.23 16.77 -38.11
CA PRO A 232 -14.05 16.39 -36.94
C PRO A 232 -13.30 16.42 -35.62
N ALA A 233 -11.96 16.47 -35.64
CA ALA A 233 -11.14 16.63 -34.45
C ALA A 233 -9.84 17.41 -34.74
N THR A 234 -9.22 17.92 -33.67
CA THR A 234 -7.90 18.58 -33.68
C THR A 234 -6.98 17.97 -32.63
N GLY A 235 -5.73 18.44 -32.55
CA GLY A 235 -4.72 17.92 -31.62
C GLY A 235 -4.20 16.55 -32.03
N ASP A 236 -3.68 15.81 -31.05
CA ASP A 236 -3.18 14.45 -31.27
C ASP A 236 -4.29 13.53 -31.77
N LEU A 237 -5.52 13.65 -31.25
CA LEU A 237 -6.68 12.87 -31.70
C LEU A 237 -6.95 13.03 -33.21
N GLY A 238 -6.99 14.27 -33.70
CA GLY A 238 -7.21 14.54 -35.13
C GLY A 238 -6.04 14.11 -36.02
N ILE A 239 -4.82 14.08 -35.49
CA ILE A 239 -3.63 13.60 -36.21
C ILE A 239 -3.58 12.07 -36.25
N MET A 240 -3.96 11.41 -35.14
CA MET A 240 -4.04 9.96 -35.05
C MET A 240 -5.12 9.39 -35.96
N PHE A 241 -6.28 10.04 -36.04
CA PHE A 241 -7.42 9.55 -36.81
C PHE A 241 -7.88 10.61 -37.81
N PRO A 242 -7.06 10.96 -38.82
CA PRO A 242 -7.41 12.02 -39.77
C PRO A 242 -8.63 11.62 -40.59
N ALA A 243 -9.58 12.52 -40.77
CA ALA A 243 -10.74 12.26 -41.63
C ALA A 243 -10.30 12.04 -43.09
N ASP A 244 -10.81 11.00 -43.74
CA ASP A 244 -10.69 10.85 -45.20
C ASP A 244 -11.76 11.72 -45.89
N PRO A 245 -11.37 12.76 -46.64
CA PRO A 245 -12.32 13.62 -47.34
C PRO A 245 -13.06 12.93 -48.50
N ASN A 246 -12.65 11.73 -48.92
CA ASN A 246 -13.19 11.02 -50.09
C ASN A 246 -13.98 9.75 -49.75
N ASP A 247 -13.83 9.19 -48.54
CA ASP A 247 -14.62 8.03 -48.08
C ASP A 247 -14.82 8.02 -46.55
N PRO A 248 -15.98 8.47 -46.05
CA PRO A 248 -16.31 8.47 -44.62
C PRO A 248 -16.35 7.07 -43.99
N SER A 249 -16.38 6.01 -44.80
CA SER A 249 -16.52 4.63 -44.33
C SER A 249 -15.20 3.89 -44.14
N ILE A 250 -14.05 4.49 -44.52
CA ILE A 250 -12.80 3.70 -44.61
C ILE A 250 -11.62 4.21 -43.77
N SER A 251 -11.47 5.47 -43.37
CA SER A 251 -10.29 5.85 -42.54
C SER A 251 -10.47 7.16 -41.78
N GLY A 252 -10.51 7.11 -40.43
CA GLY A 252 -10.42 8.29 -39.57
C GLY A 252 -11.61 8.56 -38.65
N ILE A 253 -11.50 9.62 -37.84
CA ILE A 253 -12.62 10.14 -37.05
C ILE A 253 -13.61 10.88 -37.97
N SER A 254 -14.91 10.74 -37.70
CA SER A 254 -16.00 11.36 -38.45
C SER A 254 -17.02 11.99 -37.51
N PHE A 255 -17.59 13.14 -37.88
CA PHE A 255 -18.78 13.71 -37.22
C PHE A 255 -20.03 13.26 -37.97
N MET A 256 -21.01 12.73 -37.24
CA MET A 256 -22.25 12.19 -37.81
C MET A 256 -23.48 12.74 -37.09
N LYS A 257 -24.59 12.76 -37.84
CA LYS A 257 -25.90 13.15 -37.33
C LYS A 257 -26.92 12.10 -37.75
N TYR A 258 -27.44 11.35 -36.79
CA TYR A 258 -28.56 10.46 -36.98
C TYR A 258 -29.85 11.20 -36.63
N VAL A 259 -30.94 10.94 -37.35
CA VAL A 259 -32.29 11.42 -37.00
C VAL A 259 -33.20 10.21 -37.02
N ASP A 260 -33.81 9.90 -35.88
CA ASP A 260 -34.71 8.75 -35.77
C ASP A 260 -36.07 9.03 -36.45
N PHE A 261 -36.92 8.00 -36.50
CA PHE A 261 -38.28 8.12 -37.07
C PHE A 261 -39.20 9.07 -36.28
N SER A 262 -38.81 9.50 -35.08
CA SER A 262 -39.53 10.44 -34.24
C SER A 262 -39.07 11.90 -34.42
N GLY A 263 -38.03 12.12 -35.24
CA GLY A 263 -37.47 13.44 -35.52
C GLY A 263 -36.46 13.92 -34.47
N ILE A 264 -36.04 13.03 -33.56
CA ILE A 264 -35.00 13.30 -32.58
C ILE A 264 -33.65 13.01 -33.24
N GLY A 265 -32.79 14.03 -33.29
CA GLY A 265 -31.47 13.94 -33.89
C GLY A 265 -30.39 13.69 -32.83
N GLU A 266 -29.59 12.63 -33.01
CA GLU A 266 -28.40 12.36 -32.21
C GLU A 266 -27.14 12.75 -32.98
N GLU A 267 -26.29 13.54 -32.34
CA GLU A 267 -25.01 13.99 -32.88
C GLU A 267 -23.89 13.22 -32.19
N TYR A 268 -23.00 12.61 -32.96
CA TYR A 268 -21.97 11.73 -32.44
C TYR A 268 -20.71 11.76 -33.31
N TRP A 269 -19.61 11.31 -32.73
CA TRP A 269 -18.36 11.10 -33.43
C TRP A 269 -18.12 9.61 -33.58
N TYR A 270 -17.47 9.21 -34.68
CA TYR A 270 -17.20 7.82 -34.96
C TYR A 270 -15.75 7.65 -35.38
N ILE A 271 -15.06 6.69 -34.79
CA ILE A 271 -13.72 6.27 -35.21
C ILE A 271 -13.85 4.87 -35.81
N SER A 272 -13.41 4.71 -37.06
CA SER A 272 -13.41 3.42 -37.75
C SER A 272 -12.62 2.37 -36.96
N GLY A 273 -13.20 1.18 -36.81
CA GLY A 273 -12.64 0.10 -35.99
C GLY A 273 -12.91 0.23 -34.49
N VAL A 274 -13.26 1.42 -33.98
CA VAL A 274 -13.53 1.64 -32.55
C VAL A 274 -15.03 1.67 -32.27
N GLY A 275 -15.74 2.64 -32.85
CA GLY A 275 -17.14 2.89 -32.51
C GLY A 275 -17.46 4.36 -32.35
N TYR A 276 -18.58 4.62 -31.69
CA TYR A 276 -19.16 5.94 -31.53
C TYR A 276 -18.82 6.57 -30.17
N TYR A 277 -18.76 7.89 -30.16
CA TYR A 277 -18.79 8.72 -28.97
C TYR A 277 -19.99 9.64 -29.04
N ILE A 278 -20.86 9.52 -28.04
CA ILE A 278 -22.02 10.38 -27.86
C ILE A 278 -21.72 11.28 -26.66
N PRO A 279 -21.57 12.60 -26.84
CA PRO A 279 -21.37 13.50 -25.71
C PRO A 279 -22.56 13.46 -24.76
N LEU A 280 -22.28 13.64 -23.46
CA LEU A 280 -23.32 13.81 -22.46
C LEU A 280 -24.27 14.95 -22.85
N ASP A 281 -25.57 14.67 -22.80
CA ASP A 281 -26.60 15.68 -22.97
C ASP A 281 -26.61 16.68 -21.80
N THR A 282 -27.33 17.79 -21.95
CA THR A 282 -27.42 18.83 -20.92
C THR A 282 -28.10 18.37 -19.62
N THR A 283 -28.72 17.19 -19.64
CA THR A 283 -29.43 16.58 -18.51
C THR A 283 -28.59 15.53 -17.79
N GLY A 284 -27.43 15.15 -18.33
CA GLY A 284 -26.57 14.09 -17.81
C GLY A 284 -27.23 12.71 -17.86
N THR A 285 -28.17 12.49 -18.78
CA THR A 285 -29.02 11.28 -18.82
C THR A 285 -28.86 10.46 -20.10
N THR A 286 -28.28 11.03 -21.16
CA THR A 286 -27.96 10.33 -22.41
C THR A 286 -26.57 10.74 -22.89
N GLY A 287 -25.85 9.81 -23.53
CA GLY A 287 -24.43 9.98 -23.88
C GLY A 287 -23.48 9.73 -22.70
N GLY A 288 -22.18 9.87 -22.92
CA GLY A 288 -21.15 9.59 -21.90
C GLY A 288 -20.48 8.21 -22.07
N PRO A 289 -19.56 7.85 -21.15
CA PRO A 289 -18.80 6.60 -21.20
C PRO A 289 -19.70 5.35 -21.27
N GLU A 290 -20.83 5.33 -20.59
CA GLU A 290 -21.81 4.22 -20.60
C GLU A 290 -22.48 3.98 -21.97
N HIS A 291 -22.32 4.90 -22.91
CA HIS A 291 -22.92 4.90 -24.23
C HIS A 291 -21.90 5.13 -25.34
N SER A 292 -20.61 4.95 -25.09
CA SER A 292 -19.57 5.30 -26.05
C SER A 292 -18.38 4.35 -25.97
N GLU A 293 -17.82 3.93 -27.10
CA GLU A 293 -16.60 3.10 -27.14
C GLU A 293 -15.29 3.89 -27.03
N TRP A 294 -15.41 5.19 -26.73
CA TRP A 294 -14.34 6.12 -26.40
C TRP A 294 -14.99 7.40 -25.88
N TRP A 295 -14.33 8.16 -25.01
CA TRP A 295 -14.94 9.35 -24.41
C TRP A 295 -13.96 10.45 -24.08
N GLU A 296 -14.47 11.67 -24.00
CA GLU A 296 -13.78 12.78 -23.35
C GLU A 296 -13.69 12.49 -21.85
N ILE A 297 -12.47 12.56 -21.31
CA ILE A 297 -12.17 12.27 -19.92
C ILE A 297 -12.75 13.40 -19.05
N PRO A 298 -13.76 13.14 -18.20
CA PRO A 298 -14.46 14.19 -17.45
C PRO A 298 -13.52 15.00 -16.54
N GLU A 299 -12.54 14.33 -15.93
CA GLU A 299 -11.59 14.96 -15.03
C GLU A 299 -10.46 15.70 -15.75
N SER A 300 -10.34 15.53 -17.08
CA SER A 300 -9.32 16.16 -17.91
C SER A 300 -9.91 16.59 -19.27
N PRO A 301 -10.75 17.65 -19.30
CA PRO A 301 -11.36 18.13 -20.55
C PRO A 301 -10.32 18.44 -21.63
N GLY A 302 -10.64 18.12 -22.89
CA GLY A 302 -9.70 18.15 -24.01
C GLY A 302 -8.75 16.95 -24.09
N TYR A 303 -8.99 15.92 -23.27
CA TYR A 303 -8.34 14.62 -23.40
C TYR A 303 -9.35 13.51 -23.58
N PHE A 304 -8.95 12.49 -24.33
CA PHE A 304 -9.81 11.39 -24.73
C PHE A 304 -9.18 10.05 -24.35
N TYR A 305 -10.02 9.11 -23.95
CA TYR A 305 -9.67 7.70 -23.77
C TYR A 305 -10.38 6.88 -24.86
N ILE A 306 -9.67 5.89 -25.41
CA ILE A 306 -10.19 4.96 -26.43
C ILE A 306 -10.31 3.58 -25.81
N GLU A 307 -11.54 3.09 -25.70
CA GLU A 307 -11.90 1.87 -25.01
C GLU A 307 -11.43 0.63 -25.78
N LYS A 308 -11.52 0.65 -27.13
CA LYS A 308 -11.11 -0.43 -28.05
C LYS A 308 -9.76 -0.17 -28.74
N PRO A 309 -8.63 -0.14 -28.01
CA PRO A 309 -7.33 0.17 -28.59
C PRO A 309 -6.79 -0.97 -29.47
N ALA A 310 -7.34 -2.19 -29.40
CA ALA A 310 -6.87 -3.30 -30.24
C ALA A 310 -7.22 -3.10 -31.72
N THR A 311 -8.37 -2.47 -31.99
CA THR A 311 -8.91 -2.20 -33.33
C THR A 311 -8.78 -0.73 -33.73
N ALA A 312 -8.45 0.16 -32.79
CA ALA A 312 -8.02 1.53 -33.11
C ALA A 312 -6.67 1.51 -33.85
N ILE A 313 -6.68 1.84 -35.15
CA ILE A 313 -5.45 1.94 -35.95
C ILE A 313 -5.16 3.41 -36.27
N PRO A 314 -4.23 4.06 -35.55
CA PRO A 314 -3.88 5.45 -35.82
C PRO A 314 -3.06 5.56 -37.11
N TRP A 315 -3.29 6.58 -37.93
CA TRP A 315 -2.49 6.89 -39.13
C TRP A 315 -1.07 7.33 -38.75
N ILE A 316 -0.97 8.20 -37.76
CA ILE A 316 0.28 8.59 -37.09
C ILE A 316 0.04 8.40 -35.61
N TYR A 317 0.90 7.66 -34.92
CA TYR A 317 0.87 7.68 -33.47
C TYR A 317 1.56 8.95 -32.97
N LYS A 318 0.84 9.79 -32.22
CA LYS A 318 1.36 11.05 -31.70
C LYS A 318 1.05 11.22 -30.23
N ASN A 319 2.07 11.44 -29.41
CA ASN A 319 1.90 11.87 -28.02
C ASN A 319 2.71 13.14 -27.83
N SER A 320 2.08 14.29 -28.00
CA SER A 320 2.73 15.59 -27.95
C SER A 320 3.36 15.88 -26.58
N ARG A 321 2.80 15.36 -25.49
CA ARG A 321 3.36 15.53 -24.14
C ARG A 321 4.69 14.81 -23.96
N ARG A 322 4.88 13.69 -24.66
CA ARG A 322 6.13 12.92 -24.64
C ARG A 322 7.06 13.23 -25.81
N GLY A 323 6.65 14.11 -26.72
CA GLY A 323 7.42 14.40 -27.94
C GLY A 323 7.52 13.21 -28.89
N ILE A 324 6.53 12.31 -28.89
CA ILE A 324 6.50 11.11 -29.74
C ILE A 324 5.68 11.41 -30.99
N GLU A 325 6.25 11.10 -32.16
CA GLU A 325 5.54 11.10 -33.44
C GLU A 325 6.09 9.97 -34.32
N ILE A 326 5.23 9.00 -34.65
CA ILE A 326 5.60 7.81 -35.40
C ILE A 326 4.58 7.59 -36.52
N PHE A 327 5.05 7.59 -37.77
CA PHE A 327 4.23 7.21 -38.92
C PHE A 327 3.87 5.72 -38.86
N ASN A 328 2.58 5.39 -38.82
CA ASN A 328 2.12 4.02 -38.81
C ASN A 328 2.03 3.48 -40.24
N ASN A 329 3.19 3.20 -40.83
CA ASN A 329 3.30 2.74 -42.21
C ASN A 329 2.36 1.56 -42.50
N GLN A 330 1.49 1.72 -43.51
CA GLN A 330 0.50 0.73 -43.93
C GLN A 330 -0.56 0.40 -42.87
N ASN A 331 -0.82 1.27 -41.88
CA ASN A 331 -1.83 1.05 -40.84
C ASN A 331 -1.61 -0.29 -40.10
N LYS A 332 -0.35 -0.60 -39.81
CA LYS A 332 0.08 -1.93 -39.37
C LYS A 332 -0.13 -2.16 -37.87
N TYR A 333 -0.01 -1.10 -37.07
CA TYR A 333 0.04 -1.20 -35.61
C TYR A 333 -1.19 -0.59 -34.96
N SER A 334 -1.77 -1.28 -33.99
CA SER A 334 -2.89 -0.77 -33.21
C SER A 334 -2.45 0.20 -32.13
N LEU A 335 -3.38 0.98 -31.60
CA LEU A 335 -3.16 1.85 -30.46
C LEU A 335 -2.70 1.04 -29.24
N ALA A 336 -3.25 -0.17 -29.03
CA ALA A 336 -2.82 -1.07 -27.97
C ALA A 336 -1.33 -1.43 -28.10
N GLN A 337 -0.84 -1.63 -29.32
CA GLN A 337 0.59 -1.89 -29.55
C GLN A 337 1.47 -0.68 -29.22
N PHE A 338 1.03 0.52 -29.59
CA PHE A 338 1.74 1.74 -29.22
C PHE A 338 1.76 1.94 -27.71
N TRP A 339 0.63 1.74 -27.02
CA TRP A 339 0.58 1.77 -25.56
C TRP A 339 1.52 0.73 -24.91
N ALA A 340 1.48 -0.51 -25.40
CA ALA A 340 2.31 -1.58 -24.85
C ALA A 340 3.81 -1.30 -24.97
N ASN A 341 4.27 -0.88 -26.16
CA ASN A 341 5.70 -0.85 -26.51
C ASN A 341 6.28 0.55 -26.69
N THR A 342 5.55 1.49 -27.30
CA THR A 342 6.04 2.86 -27.56
C THR A 342 5.84 3.76 -26.35
N GLU A 343 4.69 3.63 -25.69
CA GLU A 343 4.48 4.24 -24.38
C GLU A 343 5.14 3.44 -23.27
N GLU A 344 5.69 2.26 -23.58
CA GLU A 344 6.45 1.43 -22.66
C GLU A 344 5.63 0.99 -21.44
N LEU A 345 4.31 0.77 -21.56
CA LEU A 345 3.48 0.34 -20.43
C LEU A 345 3.81 -1.10 -19.97
N ILE A 346 4.15 -2.00 -20.90
CA ILE A 346 4.59 -3.35 -20.53
C ILE A 346 5.98 -3.34 -19.90
N PRO A 347 7.00 -2.70 -20.50
CA PRO A 347 8.28 -2.48 -19.81
C PRO A 347 8.11 -1.83 -18.44
N LEU A 348 7.26 -0.80 -18.29
CA LEU A 348 6.98 -0.14 -17.01
C LEU A 348 6.49 -1.14 -15.96
N THR A 349 5.49 -1.96 -16.30
CA THR A 349 4.94 -2.94 -15.36
C THR A 349 5.95 -4.03 -15.01
N ILE A 350 6.74 -4.49 -15.98
CA ILE A 350 7.82 -5.45 -15.73
C ILE A 350 8.87 -4.80 -14.83
N ASN A 351 9.25 -3.54 -15.05
CA ASN A 351 10.25 -2.85 -14.24
C ASN A 351 9.78 -2.72 -12.77
N TYR A 352 8.53 -2.30 -12.53
CA TYR A 352 7.96 -2.22 -11.17
C TYR A 352 7.73 -3.59 -10.52
N THR A 353 7.32 -4.59 -11.30
CA THR A 353 7.13 -5.96 -10.83
C THR A 353 8.48 -6.67 -10.61
N ALA A 354 9.53 -6.35 -11.36
CA ALA A 354 10.89 -6.88 -11.20
C ALA A 354 11.54 -6.40 -9.91
N GLY A 355 11.05 -5.26 -9.38
CA GLY A 355 11.32 -4.87 -8.01
C GLY A 355 10.59 -5.70 -6.95
N LEU A 356 9.78 -6.68 -7.38
CA LEU A 356 8.93 -7.61 -6.63
C LEU A 356 8.43 -6.95 -5.36
N MET A 357 7.95 -5.70 -5.60
CA MET A 357 7.64 -4.45 -4.85
C MET A 357 8.34 -4.10 -3.53
N LYS A 358 9.38 -4.84 -3.28
CA LYS A 358 9.33 -5.50 -2.00
C LYS A 358 10.58 -6.33 -1.86
N PHE A 359 10.90 -7.13 -2.87
CA PHE A 359 11.41 -8.48 -2.66
C PHE A 359 10.99 -9.01 -1.30
N PHE A 360 9.69 -9.07 -1.25
CA PHE A 360 8.86 -9.06 -0.08
C PHE A 360 9.28 -8.22 1.12
N TYR A 361 9.17 -6.88 0.95
CA TYR A 361 9.65 -5.75 1.77
C TYR A 361 10.72 -6.35 2.61
N ASP A 362 11.88 -6.42 1.98
CA ASP A 362 12.94 -7.41 2.04
C ASP A 362 13.11 -8.19 3.31
N THR A 363 12.31 -9.23 3.40
CA THR A 363 12.50 -10.20 4.47
C THR A 363 12.27 -9.53 5.85
N VAL A 364 11.65 -8.33 5.82
CA VAL A 364 11.78 -7.16 6.72
C VAL A 364 11.26 -7.42 8.10
N ASN A 365 11.71 -6.54 8.98
CA ASN A 365 11.52 -6.42 10.43
C ASN A 365 12.05 -7.55 11.25
N ALA A 366 13.20 -8.01 10.85
CA ALA A 366 13.33 -9.39 10.63
C ALA A 366 13.72 -10.07 12.00
N TYR A 367 14.05 -9.37 13.10
CA TYR A 367 13.78 -9.87 14.48
C TYR A 367 13.35 -8.87 15.54
N LYS A 368 12.77 -9.17 16.74
CA LYS A 368 12.20 -8.17 17.71
C LYS A 368 13.08 -7.82 18.94
N VAL A 369 12.99 -6.60 19.50
CA VAL A 369 13.74 -6.18 20.70
C VAL A 369 12.84 -5.42 21.69
N THR A 370 12.95 -5.69 22.99
CA THR A 370 12.17 -5.05 24.07
C THR A 370 12.97 -4.88 25.37
N VAL A 371 12.71 -3.82 26.15
CA VAL A 371 13.41 -3.54 27.42
C VAL A 371 12.50 -3.14 28.56
N TYR A 372 12.82 -3.63 29.76
CA TYR A 372 12.00 -3.46 30.95
C TYR A 372 12.83 -3.25 32.25
N PRO A 373 12.37 -2.39 33.16
CA PRO A 373 11.33 -1.38 32.92
C PRO A 373 11.83 -0.37 31.89
N PRO A 374 10.94 0.18 31.03
CA PRO A 374 11.32 1.22 30.08
C PRO A 374 11.72 2.53 30.79
N LEU A 375 11.29 2.69 32.06
CA LEU A 375 11.56 3.86 32.89
C LEU A 375 11.50 3.46 34.38
N GLN A 376 12.49 3.85 35.20
CA GLN A 376 12.53 3.54 36.65
C GLN A 376 13.35 4.56 37.47
N ASN A 377 12.96 4.79 38.73
CA ASN A 377 13.74 5.57 39.71
C ASN A 377 14.92 4.78 40.30
N VAL A 378 16.05 5.43 40.59
CA VAL A 378 17.18 4.84 41.33
C VAL A 378 17.70 5.85 42.36
N SER A 379 17.38 5.61 43.64
CA SER A 379 17.67 6.55 44.73
C SER A 379 19.17 6.63 45.05
N ASN A 380 19.61 7.73 45.66
CA ASN A 380 21.02 7.90 46.03
C ASN A 380 21.51 6.76 46.96
N GLY A 381 22.60 6.11 46.59
CA GLY A 381 23.16 4.94 47.29
C GLY A 381 22.54 3.60 46.89
N GLU A 382 21.55 3.57 45.98
CA GLU A 382 20.90 2.35 45.50
C GLU A 382 21.41 1.87 44.13
N SER A 383 21.07 0.62 43.79
CA SER A 383 21.36 -0.02 42.50
C SER A 383 20.18 -0.88 42.04
N ASN A 384 19.62 -0.58 40.86
CA ASN A 384 18.46 -1.27 40.29
C ASN A 384 18.81 -2.06 39.03
N THR A 385 17.99 -3.07 38.69
CA THR A 385 18.23 -4.01 37.57
C THR A 385 17.27 -3.77 36.40
N PHE A 386 17.83 -3.66 35.20
CA PHE A 386 17.11 -3.60 33.93
C PHE A 386 17.29 -4.89 33.14
N LYS A 387 16.32 -5.20 32.27
CA LYS A 387 16.27 -6.42 31.46
C LYS A 387 16.13 -6.07 29.98
N ILE A 388 17.02 -6.59 29.16
CA ILE A 388 16.95 -6.55 27.70
C ILE A 388 16.48 -7.90 27.20
N SER A 389 15.44 -7.91 26.39
CA SER A 389 14.95 -9.11 25.72
C SER A 389 15.07 -8.95 24.21
N VAL A 390 15.68 -9.96 23.60
CA VAL A 390 15.94 -10.01 22.17
C VAL A 390 15.26 -11.22 21.62
N TYR A 391 14.38 -11.01 20.68
CA TYR A 391 13.76 -12.02 19.87
C TYR A 391 14.36 -12.01 18.47
N ASN A 392 14.18 -13.09 17.72
CA ASN A 392 14.90 -13.44 16.52
C ASN A 392 13.92 -13.92 15.37
N LYS A 393 13.90 -13.46 14.09
CA LYS A 393 12.86 -13.87 13.07
C LYS A 393 13.30 -14.28 11.62
N THR A 394 14.50 -14.81 11.31
CA THR A 394 14.76 -15.66 10.09
C THR A 394 14.78 -17.18 10.40
N ASN A 395 15.70 -17.94 9.79
CA ASN A 395 15.76 -19.39 9.59
C ASN A 395 17.14 -20.03 9.78
N LYS A 396 18.07 -19.41 10.48
CA LYS A 396 19.45 -19.90 10.62
C LYS A 396 19.95 -19.71 12.03
N ASP A 397 20.35 -20.76 12.76
CA ASP A 397 20.94 -20.54 14.09
C ASP A 397 21.90 -19.36 14.07
N SER A 398 21.55 -18.39 14.89
CA SER A 398 22.06 -17.07 14.71
C SER A 398 22.60 -16.63 16.01
N ASN A 399 23.82 -16.21 15.90
CA ASN A 399 24.41 -15.51 16.98
C ASN A 399 23.73 -14.14 17.10
N PHE A 400 23.47 -13.74 18.35
CA PHE A 400 23.00 -12.39 18.68
C PHE A 400 23.94 -11.71 19.64
N GLN A 401 24.04 -10.40 19.45
CA GLN A 401 24.96 -9.54 20.18
C GLN A 401 24.18 -8.38 20.78
N ILE A 402 24.40 -8.10 22.06
CA ILE A 402 23.80 -6.97 22.77
C ILE A 402 24.89 -5.97 23.14
N GLU A 403 24.58 -4.68 22.96
CA GLU A 403 25.43 -3.56 23.31
C GLU A 403 24.59 -2.50 24.04
N LEU A 404 25.12 -1.97 25.15
CA LEU A 404 24.53 -0.86 25.91
C LEU A 404 25.30 0.44 25.65
N ALA A 405 24.60 1.57 25.59
CA ALA A 405 25.22 2.89 25.42
C ALA A 405 24.50 3.98 26.24
N PHE A 406 25.28 4.88 26.86
CA PHE A 406 24.82 5.97 27.74
C PHE A 406 25.92 7.05 27.89
N GLU A 407 25.56 8.29 28.25
CA GLU A 407 26.52 9.40 28.45
C GLU A 407 27.06 9.44 29.89
N SER A 408 28.36 9.74 30.06
CA SER A 408 28.97 9.84 31.38
C SER A 408 28.39 11.02 32.15
N SER A 409 27.51 10.72 33.10
CA SER A 409 26.86 11.72 33.94
C SER A 409 27.36 11.60 35.38
N PRO A 410 27.82 12.70 36.01
CA PRO A 410 28.40 12.67 37.35
C PRO A 410 27.46 12.01 38.37
N GLY A 411 27.99 11.03 39.09
CA GLY A 411 27.24 10.30 40.13
C GLY A 411 26.53 9.04 39.62
N TRP A 412 26.51 8.73 38.32
CA TRP A 412 25.96 7.46 37.83
C TRP A 412 27.04 6.41 37.59
N THR A 413 26.68 5.15 37.77
CA THR A 413 27.47 3.99 37.35
C THR A 413 26.55 2.94 36.74
N VAL A 414 26.85 2.47 35.52
CA VAL A 414 26.10 1.43 34.82
C VAL A 414 27.00 0.23 34.61
N SER A 415 26.50 -0.97 34.87
CA SER A 415 27.25 -2.21 34.66
C SER A 415 27.09 -2.77 33.24
N ASN A 416 28.02 -3.65 32.86
CA ASN A 416 27.90 -4.41 31.62
C ASN A 416 26.72 -5.40 31.67
N PRO A 417 26.13 -5.79 30.52
CA PRO A 417 25.14 -6.86 30.47
C PRO A 417 25.67 -8.19 31.01
N SER A 418 24.77 -9.01 31.55
CA SER A 418 25.10 -10.36 32.02
C SER A 418 25.58 -11.31 30.91
N ALA A 419 25.29 -10.99 29.65
CA ALA A 419 25.93 -11.55 28.47
C ALA A 419 25.91 -10.53 27.33
N SER A 420 27.05 -10.34 26.66
CA SER A 420 27.18 -9.47 25.49
C SER A 420 27.00 -10.22 24.16
N SER A 421 27.30 -11.52 24.14
CA SER A 421 27.18 -12.43 22.99
C SER A 421 26.44 -13.69 23.40
N PHE A 422 25.49 -14.13 22.60
CA PHE A 422 24.80 -15.38 22.84
C PHE A 422 24.16 -15.88 21.56
N ASP A 423 24.27 -17.17 21.34
CA ASP A 423 23.46 -17.80 20.31
C ASP A 423 22.03 -17.76 20.80
N ILE A 424 21.24 -16.93 20.11
CA ILE A 424 19.82 -17.15 20.09
C ILE A 424 19.67 -18.12 18.96
N THR A 425 19.76 -19.38 19.37
CA THR A 425 19.11 -20.47 18.65
C THR A 425 17.92 -19.90 17.89
N ALA A 426 17.92 -20.02 16.56
CA ALA A 426 17.06 -19.26 15.64
C ALA A 426 15.65 -19.13 16.22
N GLY A 427 15.14 -17.91 16.39
CA GLY A 427 13.80 -17.71 16.96
C GLY A 427 13.66 -17.74 18.48
N THR A 428 14.72 -17.92 19.27
CA THR A 428 14.59 -17.83 20.74
C THR A 428 14.56 -16.38 21.21
N THR A 429 14.12 -16.17 22.46
CA THR A 429 14.36 -14.90 23.14
C THR A 429 15.43 -15.10 24.17
N LYS A 430 16.47 -14.28 24.12
CA LYS A 430 17.40 -14.20 25.25
C LYS A 430 17.11 -12.95 26.05
N THR A 431 17.02 -13.12 27.35
CA THR A 431 17.04 -12.00 28.29
C THR A 431 18.42 -11.88 28.91
N VAL A 432 18.95 -10.67 28.90
CA VAL A 432 20.16 -10.29 29.63
C VAL A 432 19.82 -9.14 30.56
N THR A 433 20.61 -8.98 31.61
CA THR A 433 20.37 -7.99 32.66
C THR A 433 21.57 -7.08 32.83
N PHE A 434 21.34 -5.84 33.24
CA PHE A 434 22.39 -4.91 33.67
C PHE A 434 21.87 -4.06 34.83
N THR A 435 22.76 -3.41 35.55
CA THR A 435 22.41 -2.61 36.74
C THR A 435 22.83 -1.17 36.58
N VAL A 436 22.09 -0.28 37.24
CA VAL A 436 22.36 1.17 37.27
C VAL A 436 22.37 1.61 38.73
N ALA A 437 23.45 2.28 39.15
CA ALA A 437 23.71 2.69 40.53
C ALA A 437 23.92 4.21 40.63
N ASN A 438 23.35 4.81 41.68
CA ASN A 438 23.38 6.25 41.93
C ASN A 438 24.29 6.58 43.13
N SER A 439 25.27 7.46 42.92
CA SER A 439 26.24 7.97 43.89
C SER A 439 26.29 9.50 43.86
N ASN A 440 25.21 10.13 44.32
CA ASN A 440 24.93 11.56 44.32
C ASN A 440 24.72 12.16 42.91
N ALA A 441 24.15 11.37 41.99
CA ALA A 441 23.67 11.90 40.72
C ALA A 441 22.50 12.87 40.97
N ILE A 442 22.49 13.98 40.22
CA ILE A 442 21.48 15.04 40.33
C ILE A 442 20.60 15.18 39.07
N SER A 443 20.85 14.36 38.05
CA SER A 443 20.14 14.34 36.78
C SER A 443 19.91 12.90 36.31
N ASP A 444 18.91 12.65 35.47
CA ASP A 444 18.60 11.32 34.95
C ASP A 444 19.67 10.78 33.98
N ILE A 445 19.56 9.48 33.64
CA ILE A 445 20.40 8.83 32.63
C ILE A 445 19.57 7.93 31.70
N ASP A 446 19.69 8.15 30.39
CA ASP A 446 19.07 7.33 29.34
C ASP A 446 20.03 6.21 28.92
N ILE A 447 19.53 4.98 28.81
CA ILE A 447 20.28 3.80 28.38
C ILE A 447 19.67 3.20 27.12
N LYS A 448 20.45 3.18 26.05
CA LYS A 448 20.06 2.65 24.75
C LYS A 448 20.58 1.24 24.54
N LEU A 449 19.86 0.45 23.74
CA LEU A 449 20.24 -0.92 23.44
C LEU A 449 20.05 -1.32 21.98
N LYS A 450 20.88 -2.29 21.62
CA LYS A 450 20.90 -2.89 20.30
C LYS A 450 20.89 -4.39 20.41
N VAL A 451 20.32 -5.03 19.40
CA VAL A 451 20.52 -6.45 19.20
C VAL A 451 20.72 -6.82 17.75
N THR A 452 21.58 -7.82 17.44
CA THR A 452 22.02 -8.35 16.11
C THR A 452 21.59 -9.82 15.85
N GLY A 453 21.18 -10.31 14.64
CA GLY A 453 21.09 -11.75 14.25
C GLY A 453 20.03 -12.23 13.18
N LEU A 454 20.03 -13.50 12.74
CA LEU A 454 19.16 -14.04 11.68
C LEU A 454 19.21 -13.24 10.37
N GLU A 455 20.26 -12.46 10.08
CA GLU A 455 20.31 -11.54 8.92
C GLU A 455 19.40 -10.30 9.03
N GLN A 456 19.05 -9.90 10.26
CA GLN A 456 18.01 -8.90 10.54
C GLN A 456 18.54 -7.92 11.64
N THR A 457 17.92 -6.75 11.97
CA THR A 457 18.30 -5.90 13.16
C THR A 457 17.25 -5.01 13.82
N LYS A 458 17.26 -4.90 15.17
CA LYS A 458 16.33 -4.07 15.98
C LYS A 458 16.90 -3.45 17.25
N THR A 459 16.27 -2.35 17.72
CA THR A 459 16.75 -1.44 18.78
C THR A 459 15.66 -1.10 19.80
N SER A 460 16.07 -0.66 21.00
CA SER A 460 15.16 -0.17 22.04
C SER A 460 15.89 0.77 23.04
N GLU A 461 15.19 1.31 24.05
CA GLU A 461 15.67 2.28 25.06
C GLU A 461 14.96 2.09 26.41
N CYS A 462 15.67 2.43 27.50
CA CYS A 462 15.11 2.62 28.85
C CYS A 462 15.79 3.76 29.63
N ILE A 463 15.13 4.27 30.68
CA ILE A 463 15.57 5.47 31.42
C ILE A 463 15.68 5.20 32.93
N ALA A 464 16.77 5.64 33.56
CA ALA A 464 16.94 5.65 35.02
C ALA A 464 16.89 7.09 35.56
N LYS A 465 16.02 7.35 36.54
CA LYS A 465 15.77 8.69 37.10
C LYS A 465 16.55 8.92 38.40
N ALA A 466 17.17 10.09 38.57
CA ALA A 466 17.98 10.46 39.75
C ALA A 466 17.18 11.14 40.86
N SER A 467 16.15 11.89 40.49
CA SER A 467 15.40 12.76 41.40
C SER A 467 14.08 12.10 41.79
N GLU A 468 13.80 12.11 43.10
CA GLU A 468 12.49 11.73 43.63
C GLU A 468 11.37 12.64 43.06
N TRP A 469 11.66 13.86 42.63
CA TRP A 469 10.65 14.77 42.06
C TRP A 469 10.17 14.38 40.65
N HIS A 470 10.96 13.63 39.88
CA HIS A 470 10.69 13.29 38.47
C HIS A 470 10.22 11.84 38.27
N ALA A 471 10.09 11.07 39.35
CA ALA A 471 9.89 9.62 39.28
C ALA A 471 9.03 9.10 40.43
N GLN A 472 7.87 9.72 40.62
CA GLN A 472 6.94 9.34 41.68
C GLN A 472 6.16 8.09 41.27
N VAL A 473 6.25 7.06 42.11
CA VAL A 473 5.54 5.80 41.90
C VAL A 473 4.07 5.87 42.32
N ASN A 474 3.63 6.97 42.95
CA ASN A 474 2.23 7.27 43.23
C ASN A 474 1.55 7.82 41.97
N PRO A 475 0.22 7.67 41.84
CA PRO A 475 -0.46 8.11 40.62
C PRO A 475 -0.73 9.62 40.60
N ASP A 476 -0.66 10.28 41.76
CA ASP A 476 -0.89 11.72 41.96
C ASP A 476 -0.31 12.19 43.32
N ASP A 477 -0.19 13.50 43.51
CA ASP A 477 0.36 14.18 44.70
C ASP A 477 -0.59 14.21 45.91
N THR A 478 -1.89 14.06 45.67
CA THR A 478 -2.94 14.07 46.72
C THR A 478 -3.38 12.68 47.18
N TYR A 479 -2.96 11.60 46.49
CA TYR A 479 -3.40 10.24 46.78
C TYR A 479 -2.34 9.43 47.53
N SER A 480 -2.65 9.05 48.76
CA SER A 480 -1.90 8.00 49.47
C SER A 480 -2.39 6.63 49.04
N VAL A 481 -1.47 5.79 48.59
CA VAL A 481 -1.82 4.45 48.11
C VAL A 481 -1.84 3.49 49.28
N SER A 482 -3.03 3.17 49.79
CA SER A 482 -3.24 2.25 50.92
C SER A 482 -3.47 0.79 50.51
N SER A 483 -3.39 0.50 49.21
CA SER A 483 -3.66 -0.83 48.64
C SER A 483 -2.39 -1.67 48.53
N PRO A 484 -2.41 -2.97 48.92
CA PRO A 484 -1.24 -3.86 48.84
C PRO A 484 -0.88 -4.30 47.42
N GLN A 485 -1.62 -3.87 46.40
CA GLN A 485 -1.44 -4.26 45.00
C GLN A 485 -0.88 -3.12 44.14
N TYR A 486 -0.32 -2.08 44.76
CA TYR A 486 0.27 -0.95 44.06
C TYR A 486 1.69 -0.63 44.58
N PRO A 487 2.63 -0.29 43.69
CA PRO A 487 2.47 -0.31 42.24
C PRO A 487 2.38 -1.75 41.72
N GLY A 488 1.51 -2.00 40.75
CA GLY A 488 1.46 -3.30 40.07
C GLY A 488 2.36 -3.28 38.83
N THR A 489 1.87 -3.67 37.65
CA THR A 489 2.71 -3.77 36.44
C THR A 489 2.42 -2.64 35.45
N TRP A 490 3.46 -1.96 34.95
CA TRP A 490 3.29 -1.02 33.83
C TRP A 490 3.26 -1.79 32.52
N LEU A 491 2.10 -1.73 31.86
CA LEU A 491 1.93 -2.25 30.50
C LEU A 491 2.40 -1.21 29.49
N TYR A 492 3.66 -1.34 29.08
CA TYR A 492 4.30 -0.45 28.12
C TYR A 492 4.21 -1.01 26.70
N ASP A 493 3.78 -0.18 25.76
CA ASP A 493 3.73 -0.47 24.33
C ASP A 493 4.02 0.81 23.54
N SER A 494 5.05 0.76 22.70
CA SER A 494 5.57 1.91 21.96
C SER A 494 4.60 2.35 20.84
N GLU A 495 3.81 1.44 20.28
CA GLU A 495 2.80 1.70 19.25
C GLU A 495 1.42 2.14 19.83
N SER A 496 1.28 2.21 21.16
CA SER A 496 0.00 2.60 21.80
C SER A 496 -0.42 4.05 21.49
N GLU A 497 -1.65 4.26 21.02
CA GLU A 497 -2.26 5.58 20.76
C GLU A 497 -2.49 6.44 22.02
N ILE A 498 -2.17 5.92 23.21
CA ILE A 498 -2.28 6.59 24.51
C ILE A 498 -0.88 6.82 25.06
N GLY A 499 -0.47 8.09 25.14
CA GLY A 499 0.83 8.49 25.68
C GLY A 499 0.75 8.96 27.12
N ILE A 500 1.77 8.63 27.92
CA ILE A 500 1.98 9.19 29.26
C ILE A 500 3.26 10.02 29.26
N LEU A 501 3.19 11.28 29.68
CA LEU A 501 4.39 12.11 29.88
C LEU A 501 5.23 11.55 31.03
N SER A 502 6.53 11.33 30.80
CA SER A 502 7.43 10.69 31.76
C SER A 502 7.71 11.49 33.01
N ASN A 503 7.58 12.82 32.97
CA ASN A 503 7.88 13.72 34.08
C ASN A 503 6.84 13.61 35.23
N GLY A 504 7.26 14.00 36.43
CA GLY A 504 6.42 14.03 37.64
C GLY A 504 5.91 12.64 38.02
N PHE A 505 4.60 12.50 38.14
CA PHE A 505 3.93 11.26 38.56
C PHE A 505 3.58 10.32 37.38
N GLY A 506 4.19 10.52 36.21
CA GLY A 506 3.98 9.72 35.00
C GLY A 506 4.25 8.21 35.18
N ILE A 507 5.27 7.86 35.98
CA ILE A 507 5.58 6.46 36.30
C ILE A 507 4.41 5.81 37.05
N GLY A 508 3.91 6.46 38.10
CA GLY A 508 2.78 5.94 38.88
C GLY A 508 1.47 5.87 38.07
N LEU A 509 1.25 6.78 37.11
CA LEU A 509 0.16 6.67 36.14
C LEU A 509 0.33 5.46 35.21
N GLY A 510 1.55 5.21 34.73
CA GLY A 510 1.87 4.02 33.94
C GLY A 510 1.53 2.72 34.66
N TYR A 511 1.89 2.62 35.94
CA TYR A 511 1.51 1.49 36.79
C TYR A 511 0.02 1.43 37.12
N LEU A 512 -0.63 2.59 37.32
CA LEU A 512 -2.08 2.64 37.60
C LEU A 512 -2.88 2.17 36.38
N LEU A 513 -2.59 2.69 35.20
CA LEU A 513 -3.25 2.34 33.95
C LEU A 513 -2.92 0.91 33.54
N GLY A 514 -1.66 0.49 33.73
CA GLY A 514 -1.25 -0.90 33.56
C GLY A 514 -2.03 -1.85 34.47
N ASN A 515 -2.30 -1.48 35.73
CA ASN A 515 -3.17 -2.24 36.65
C ASN A 515 -4.65 -2.25 36.23
N LYS A 516 -5.06 -1.29 35.40
CA LYS A 516 -6.36 -1.29 34.72
C LYS A 516 -6.29 -1.94 33.34
N GLY A 517 -5.14 -2.52 32.98
CA GLY A 517 -4.92 -3.24 31.72
C GLY A 517 -4.68 -2.35 30.50
N ILE A 518 -4.44 -1.05 30.69
CA ILE A 518 -4.33 -0.07 29.60
C ILE A 518 -2.86 0.06 29.20
N ALA A 519 -2.55 -0.34 27.97
CA ALA A 519 -1.21 -0.22 27.41
C ALA A 519 -0.92 1.23 27.02
N THR A 520 0.27 1.71 27.35
CA THR A 520 0.64 3.10 27.12
C THR A 520 2.03 3.20 26.55
N CYS A 521 2.21 4.17 25.67
CA CYS A 521 3.52 4.57 25.23
C CYS A 521 4.05 5.65 26.18
N ILE A 522 5.37 5.69 26.34
CA ILE A 522 6.00 6.72 27.16
C ILE A 522 6.31 7.89 26.25
N VAL A 523 5.86 9.06 26.65
CA VAL A 523 6.18 10.33 26.03
C VAL A 523 7.23 11.01 26.89
N LYS A 524 8.42 11.24 26.34
CA LYS A 524 9.51 11.88 27.08
C LYS A 524 9.24 13.36 27.29
N ASP A 525 10.04 14.00 28.13
CA ASP A 525 9.91 15.44 28.46
C ASP A 525 10.11 16.35 27.24
N ASP A 526 10.67 15.83 26.14
CA ASP A 526 10.80 16.51 24.84
C ASP A 526 9.66 16.19 23.85
N LEU A 527 8.66 15.41 24.30
CA LEU A 527 7.48 14.91 23.60
C LEU A 527 7.76 13.88 22.51
N THR A 528 8.80 13.06 22.66
CA THR A 528 9.04 11.89 21.79
C THR A 528 8.44 10.61 22.38
N ILE A 529 7.99 9.68 21.53
CA ILE A 529 7.47 8.38 21.96
C ILE A 529 8.64 7.39 22.10
N LEU A 530 8.84 6.89 23.32
CA LEU A 530 9.89 5.91 23.61
C LEU A 530 9.68 4.64 22.78
N ASN A 531 10.76 4.10 22.22
CA ASN A 531 10.79 2.95 21.31
C ASN A 531 9.99 3.08 20.01
N GLU A 532 9.40 4.25 19.72
CA GLU A 532 8.92 4.65 18.39
C GLU A 532 9.44 6.07 18.04
N PRO A 533 10.76 6.29 17.92
CA PRO A 533 11.34 7.62 17.76
C PRO A 533 10.89 8.38 16.50
N GLY A 534 10.24 7.71 15.53
CA GLY A 534 9.66 8.31 14.33
C GLY A 534 8.14 8.54 14.40
N ARG A 535 7.49 8.08 15.46
CA ARG A 535 6.05 8.23 15.65
C ARG A 535 5.76 9.58 16.29
N SER A 536 4.82 10.30 15.70
CA SER A 536 4.44 11.62 16.18
C SER A 536 3.52 11.48 17.38
N ILE A 537 3.65 12.38 18.35
CA ILE A 537 2.61 12.50 19.38
C ILE A 537 1.27 12.90 18.78
N ASN A 538 1.21 13.46 17.57
CA ASN A 538 -0.04 13.77 16.87
C ASN A 538 -0.78 12.52 16.38
N ASP A 539 -0.11 11.36 16.34
CA ASP A 539 -0.69 10.04 16.07
C ASP A 539 -1.35 9.48 17.34
N LEU A 540 -1.08 10.09 18.50
CA LEU A 540 -1.78 9.77 19.73
C LEU A 540 -3.18 10.36 19.70
N LYS A 541 -4.13 9.58 20.18
CA LYS A 541 -5.48 10.03 20.45
C LYS A 541 -5.56 10.74 21.80
N VAL A 542 -4.69 10.35 22.74
CA VAL A 542 -4.69 10.84 24.11
C VAL A 542 -3.26 11.02 24.63
N LEU A 543 -3.01 12.16 25.27
CA LEU A 543 -1.80 12.41 26.06
C LEU A 543 -2.19 12.69 27.52
N LEU A 544 -1.60 11.91 28.43
CA LEU A 544 -1.79 11.99 29.87
C LEU A 544 -0.58 12.65 30.53
N ILE A 545 -0.83 13.68 31.33
CA ILE A 545 0.21 14.39 32.08
C ILE A 545 -0.14 14.30 33.56
N GLY A 546 0.67 13.53 34.29
CA GLY A 546 0.52 13.40 35.74
C GLY A 546 0.82 14.70 36.47
N SER A 547 0.38 14.79 37.72
CA SER A 547 0.77 15.89 38.60
C SER A 547 2.27 16.05 38.68
N ALA A 548 2.72 17.28 38.92
CA ALA A 548 4.11 17.71 38.75
C ALA A 548 4.73 17.47 37.35
N GLY A 549 4.05 16.86 36.38
CA GLY A 549 4.61 16.51 35.07
C GLY A 549 4.97 17.71 34.18
N LEU A 550 4.50 18.91 34.53
CA LEU A 550 4.91 20.15 33.86
C LEU A 550 5.98 20.92 34.63
N MET A 551 6.34 20.51 35.85
CA MET A 551 7.31 21.21 36.68
C MET A 551 8.69 21.15 36.04
N GLY A 552 9.35 22.31 35.90
CA GLY A 552 10.65 22.45 35.25
C GLY A 552 10.56 22.52 33.72
N LEU A 553 9.44 22.12 33.11
CA LEU A 553 9.17 22.21 31.67
C LEU A 553 8.41 23.49 31.29
N ASP A 554 7.83 24.15 32.29
CA ASP A 554 7.09 25.41 32.20
C ASP A 554 7.96 26.62 31.84
N SER A 555 9.28 26.51 31.92
CA SER A 555 10.21 27.52 31.39
C SER A 555 10.65 27.23 29.94
N SER A 556 10.37 26.03 29.40
CA SER A 556 10.76 25.62 28.05
C SER A 556 9.76 26.11 27.00
N ALA A 557 10.18 27.07 26.18
CA ALA A 557 9.37 27.58 25.07
C ALA A 557 9.05 26.48 24.04
N THR A 558 10.01 25.58 23.77
CA THR A 558 9.86 24.48 22.81
C THR A 558 8.83 23.45 23.26
N PHE A 559 8.84 23.09 24.55
CA PHE A 559 7.86 22.15 25.10
C PHE A 559 6.43 22.72 24.99
N LYS A 560 6.26 23.99 25.38
CA LYS A 560 4.96 24.69 25.28
C LYS A 560 4.45 24.74 23.85
N GLN A 561 5.32 24.99 22.88
CA GLN A 561 4.95 25.07 21.48
C GLN A 561 4.45 23.71 20.95
N LYS A 562 5.22 22.64 21.12
CA LYS A 562 4.82 21.30 20.63
C LYS A 562 3.53 20.79 21.28
N LEU A 563 3.35 21.07 22.57
CA LEU A 563 2.11 20.74 23.27
C LEU A 563 0.93 21.56 22.74
N ALA A 564 1.15 22.84 22.42
CA ALA A 564 0.14 23.70 21.81
C ALA A 564 -0.26 23.23 20.40
N GLU A 565 0.71 22.77 19.60
CA GLU A 565 0.45 22.20 18.26
C GLU A 565 -0.39 20.93 18.33
N TYR A 566 -0.08 20.02 19.25
CA TYR A 566 -0.90 18.83 19.51
C TYR A 566 -2.33 19.22 19.92
N THR A 567 -2.48 20.28 20.74
CA THR A 567 -3.82 20.78 21.10
C THR A 567 -4.56 21.48 19.95
N ALA A 568 -3.85 22.13 19.02
CA ALA A 568 -4.46 22.90 17.93
C ALA A 568 -5.12 22.00 16.87
N GLN A 569 -4.71 20.74 16.75
CA GLN A 569 -5.27 19.77 15.81
C GLN A 569 -6.53 19.04 16.35
N GLY A 570 -7.34 19.71 17.18
CA GLY A 570 -8.58 19.16 17.74
C GLY A 570 -8.51 18.79 19.23
N GLY A 571 -7.46 19.19 19.94
CA GLY A 571 -7.29 18.93 21.37
C GLY A 571 -8.16 19.82 22.26
N SER A 572 -8.84 19.24 23.27
CA SER A 572 -9.45 19.99 24.38
C SER A 572 -8.72 19.71 25.70
N ARG A 573 -8.46 20.75 26.50
CA ARG A 573 -7.86 20.64 27.84
C ARG A 573 -8.97 20.54 28.87
N ASN A 574 -9.05 19.42 29.57
CA ASN A 574 -9.94 19.26 30.73
C ASN A 574 -9.09 19.03 31.98
N GLY A 575 -9.16 19.95 32.94
CA GLY A 575 -8.54 19.81 34.26
C GLY A 575 -8.95 20.96 35.19
N ASP A 576 -9.47 20.60 36.37
CA ASP A 576 -9.71 21.53 37.48
C ASP A 576 -8.39 21.86 38.19
N ASN A 577 -8.34 23.04 38.81
CA ASN A 577 -7.19 23.61 39.51
C ASN A 577 -6.39 22.59 40.35
N GLY A 578 -5.30 22.07 39.78
CA GLY A 578 -4.17 21.52 40.53
C GLY A 578 -3.93 20.00 40.48
N SER A 579 -4.72 19.18 39.79
CA SER A 579 -4.51 17.72 39.81
C SER A 579 -4.80 17.06 38.45
N ASN A 580 -3.75 16.58 37.77
CA ASN A 580 -3.71 15.89 36.46
C ASN A 580 -4.31 16.62 35.23
N TYR A 581 -3.57 16.65 34.11
CA TYR A 581 -4.07 17.19 32.83
C TYR A 581 -4.32 16.07 31.81
N LEU A 582 -5.54 16.05 31.27
CA LEU A 582 -5.93 15.24 30.12
C LEU A 582 -6.01 16.12 28.87
N ILE A 583 -5.33 15.71 27.81
CA ILE A 583 -5.43 16.37 26.50
C ILE A 583 -5.90 15.32 25.47
N LYS A 584 -7.11 15.54 24.94
CA LYS A 584 -7.77 14.64 23.99
C LYS A 584 -8.02 15.32 22.66
N LYS A 585 -7.57 14.71 21.57
CA LYS A 585 -7.87 15.08 20.17
C LYS A 585 -9.27 14.58 19.80
N ILE A 586 -10.14 15.43 19.24
CA ILE A 586 -11.48 15.06 18.75
C ILE A 586 -11.38 14.49 17.33
#